data_AF-A0A0H4X6A0-F1
#
_entry.id   AF-A0A0H4X6A0-F1
#
_cell.length_a   1.000
_cell.length_b   1.000
_cell.length_c   1.000
_cell.angle_alpha   90.00
_cell.angle_beta   90.00
_cell.angle_gamma   90.00
#
_symmetry.space_group_name_H-M   'P 1'
#
loop_
_entity.id
_entity.type
_entity.pdbx_description
1 polymer ?
#
loop_
_entity_poly.entity_id
_entity_poly.type
_entity_poly.pdbx_seq_one_letter_code
_entity_poly.pdbx_strand_id
1 'polypeptide(L)'
;MKKHPLTRGLPETASMHTAPTTASLARRLMPLALLALAVLSACSEARGAAANAPRASPSIQDTRHYTKPSDAELRRTLSPLAWKVTQEGATEPAFKNPLWNHHAEGLYVDVVSGEPLFSSLDKFDSHTGWPSFTRPVDSARVVEKRDASLGMERVEVRSKAANSHLGHIFGDGPAPTHLRYCINSAALRFVSVNDLAKEGYGAWLPLFGRPAPAAASKRDTSSPFTETALLAGGCFWGMEDLLRAIPGVIETEVGYTGGSSALAKPTYRDVSSGKTGHAETVRVVFDPTRLTYETLLERWFFRMHDPTTLNRQGNDVGTQYRSALFYLSDAQKRVAETVKARVDASGKWPRPVVTQITPAGPFTPAEDYHQDYLVKNPGGYTCHYMRD
;
A
#
# COMPACT_ATOMS: atom_id res chain seq x y z
N MET A 1 69.22 -16.37 -50.71
CA MET A 1 67.89 -16.79 -50.21
C MET A 1 66.81 -16.12 -51.07
N LYS A 2 65.87 -16.92 -51.59
CA LYS A 2 64.82 -16.60 -52.59
C LYS A 2 64.06 -15.29 -52.25
N LYS A 3 64.12 -14.24 -53.08
CA LYS A 3 63.30 -13.89 -54.29
C LYS A 3 61.79 -13.70 -54.03
N HIS A 4 61.37 -12.43 -53.80
CA HIS A 4 60.61 -11.52 -54.70
C HIS A 4 59.33 -12.00 -55.46
N PRO A 5 58.48 -11.07 -56.00
CA PRO A 5 57.08 -10.82 -55.59
C PRO A 5 56.11 -10.77 -56.82
N LEU A 6 55.10 -9.87 -56.83
CA LEU A 6 54.25 -9.38 -57.97
C LEU A 6 52.90 -10.12 -58.15
N THR A 7 51.75 -9.55 -58.58
CA THR A 7 51.33 -8.28 -59.23
C THR A 7 49.78 -8.29 -59.26
N ARG A 8 49.05 -7.20 -58.95
CA ARG A 8 48.49 -6.15 -59.86
C ARG A 8 47.60 -6.66 -61.02
N GLY A 9 46.37 -6.12 -61.11
CA GLY A 9 45.57 -6.10 -62.36
C GLY A 9 44.06 -5.84 -62.20
N LEU A 10 43.63 -4.57 -62.30
CA LEU A 10 42.32 -4.16 -62.88
C LEU A 10 42.55 -3.92 -64.40
N PRO A 11 41.55 -4.08 -65.29
CA PRO A 11 40.66 -2.96 -65.73
C PRO A 11 39.16 -3.36 -65.86
N GLU A 12 38.17 -2.46 -65.79
CA GLU A 12 37.53 -1.66 -66.90
C GLU A 12 37.13 -2.50 -68.14
N THR A 13 36.04 -2.32 -68.89
CA THR A 13 34.88 -1.41 -69.03
C THR A 13 33.97 -2.03 -70.13
N ALA A 14 32.87 -1.34 -70.49
CA ALA A 14 31.96 -1.50 -71.65
C ALA A 14 30.72 -2.40 -71.38
N SER A 15 29.49 -1.89 -71.22
CA SER A 15 28.65 -0.89 -71.95
C SER A 15 27.86 -1.48 -73.12
N MET A 16 26.58 -1.06 -73.15
CA MET A 16 25.59 -1.06 -74.25
C MET A 16 24.91 -2.38 -74.63
N HIS A 17 23.58 -2.45 -74.38
CA HIS A 17 22.56 -2.26 -75.43
C HIS A 17 21.14 -2.40 -74.83
N THR A 18 20.41 -1.29 -74.72
CA THR A 18 19.20 -0.92 -75.51
C THR A 18 17.87 -1.48 -75.01
N ALA A 19 16.99 -0.54 -74.64
CA ALA A 19 15.53 -0.59 -74.50
C ALA A 19 14.83 -1.07 -75.81
N PRO A 20 13.48 -1.08 -75.96
CA PRO A 20 12.37 -0.59 -75.11
C PRO A 20 11.26 -1.69 -74.95
N THR A 21 10.05 -1.54 -74.41
CA THR A 21 9.00 -0.56 -74.70
C THR A 21 7.80 -0.80 -73.77
N THR A 22 7.12 0.30 -73.49
CA THR A 22 5.91 0.54 -72.70
C THR A 22 4.61 -0.09 -73.24
N ALA A 23 3.69 -0.48 -72.36
CA ALA A 23 2.23 -0.22 -72.43
C ALA A 23 1.56 -0.82 -71.16
N SER A 24 1.03 -0.05 -70.21
CA SER A 24 -0.19 0.77 -70.24
C SER A 24 -1.49 -0.01 -69.94
N LEU A 25 -2.01 0.29 -68.75
CA LEU A 25 -3.41 0.51 -68.35
C LEU A 25 -4.48 -0.59 -68.44
N ALA A 26 -5.04 -0.82 -67.25
CA ALA A 26 -6.45 -0.62 -66.89
C ALA A 26 -7.43 -1.82 -66.86
N ARG A 27 -7.87 -2.07 -65.62
CA ARG A 27 -9.24 -2.32 -65.15
C ARG A 27 -10.06 -3.44 -65.81
N ARG A 28 -10.40 -4.43 -64.99
CA ARG A 28 -11.76 -4.99 -64.87
C ARG A 28 -11.97 -5.57 -63.47
N LEU A 29 -13.16 -5.32 -62.92
CA LEU A 29 -13.63 -5.68 -61.57
C LEU A 29 -14.36 -7.03 -61.58
N MET A 30 -14.04 -7.87 -60.58
CA MET A 30 -14.90 -8.83 -59.80
C MET A 30 -15.60 -10.03 -60.52
N PRO A 31 -16.07 -11.08 -59.79
CA PRO A 31 -15.67 -11.67 -58.50
C PRO A 31 -15.72 -13.24 -58.49
N LEU A 32 -15.66 -13.83 -57.28
CA LEU A 32 -15.99 -15.20 -56.82
C LEU A 32 -14.84 -16.21 -56.56
N ALA A 33 -14.48 -16.25 -55.27
CA ALA A 33 -14.45 -17.43 -54.40
C ALA A 33 -13.67 -18.68 -54.85
N LEU A 34 -12.54 -18.93 -54.16
CA LEU A 34 -12.28 -20.25 -53.59
C LEU A 34 -11.37 -20.16 -52.36
N LEU A 35 -11.74 -21.01 -51.42
CA LEU A 35 -11.41 -21.05 -50.00
C LEU A 35 -10.07 -21.74 -49.76
N ALA A 36 -9.39 -21.31 -48.69
CA ALA A 36 -8.44 -22.08 -47.87
C ALA A 36 -7.12 -22.55 -48.51
N LEU A 37 -6.05 -21.76 -48.34
CA LEU A 37 -4.82 -22.19 -47.65
C LEU A 37 -3.91 -20.99 -47.39
N ALA A 38 -3.17 -21.04 -46.28
CA ALA A 38 -2.08 -20.14 -45.89
C ALA A 38 -2.42 -18.81 -45.18
N VAL A 39 -2.80 -18.88 -43.89
CA VAL A 39 -2.30 -17.94 -42.87
C VAL A 39 -2.08 -18.68 -41.55
N LEU A 40 -1.03 -19.50 -41.49
CA LEU A 40 -0.46 -20.03 -40.24
C LEU A 40 1.06 -19.76 -40.26
N SER A 41 1.44 -18.52 -40.56
CA SER A 41 2.82 -18.04 -40.36
C SER A 41 2.92 -16.51 -40.28
N ALA A 42 1.97 -15.87 -39.58
CA ALA A 42 2.03 -14.43 -39.30
C ALA A 42 1.65 -14.06 -37.85
N CYS A 43 1.63 -15.04 -36.93
CA CYS A 43 1.33 -14.81 -35.51
C CYS A 43 2.54 -14.91 -34.57
N SER A 44 3.77 -14.95 -35.10
CA SER A 44 4.97 -14.99 -34.25
C SER A 44 5.82 -13.71 -34.26
N GLU A 45 5.60 -12.78 -35.19
CA GLU A 45 6.41 -11.54 -35.28
C GLU A 45 5.70 -10.29 -34.73
N ALA A 46 4.40 -10.37 -34.40
CA ALA A 46 3.66 -9.25 -33.81
C ALA A 46 3.76 -9.18 -32.26
N ARG A 47 4.53 -10.05 -31.61
CA ARG A 47 4.76 -10.02 -30.14
C ARG A 47 5.97 -9.20 -29.71
N GLY A 48 6.75 -8.65 -30.65
CA GLY A 48 7.99 -7.92 -30.35
C GLY A 48 7.90 -6.39 -30.38
N ALA A 49 6.81 -5.78 -30.85
CA ALA A 49 6.78 -4.35 -31.18
C ALA A 49 5.76 -3.49 -30.39
N ALA A 50 5.10 -4.04 -29.37
CA ALA A 50 4.09 -3.31 -28.58
C ALA A 50 4.56 -2.96 -27.15
N ALA A 51 5.87 -2.92 -26.90
CA ALA A 51 6.43 -2.71 -25.57
C ALA A 51 6.92 -1.27 -25.28
N ASN A 52 6.55 -0.26 -26.08
CA ASN A 52 7.02 1.11 -25.84
C ASN A 52 6.05 2.21 -26.32
N ALA A 53 4.76 2.06 -26.01
CA ALA A 53 3.88 3.22 -25.90
C ALA A 53 3.86 3.65 -24.43
N PRO A 54 4.00 4.96 -24.09
CA PRO A 54 3.86 5.41 -22.71
C PRO A 54 2.46 5.01 -22.24
N ARG A 55 2.39 4.06 -21.31
CA ARG A 55 1.15 3.70 -20.64
C ARG A 55 0.62 5.01 -20.06
N ALA A 56 -0.52 5.48 -20.58
CA ALA A 56 -1.21 6.62 -19.99
C ALA A 56 -1.31 6.36 -18.49
N SER A 57 -0.74 7.26 -17.68
CA SER A 57 -0.83 7.14 -16.23
C SER A 57 -2.31 6.91 -15.88
N PRO A 58 -2.65 5.88 -15.08
CA PRO A 58 -4.03 5.67 -14.68
C PRO A 58 -4.57 7.01 -14.16
N SER A 59 -5.74 7.43 -14.61
CA SER A 59 -6.33 8.70 -14.17
C SER A 59 -6.60 8.60 -12.67
N ILE A 60 -5.65 9.06 -11.86
CA ILE A 60 -5.73 8.99 -10.41
C ILE A 60 -6.83 9.96 -9.96
N GLN A 61 -7.89 9.40 -9.40
CA GLN A 61 -9.03 10.16 -8.87
C GLN A 61 -8.77 10.55 -7.41
N ASP A 62 -7.78 11.42 -7.18
CA ASP A 62 -7.53 12.00 -5.86
C ASP A 62 -8.42 13.23 -5.65
N THR A 63 -9.46 13.08 -4.83
CA THR A 63 -10.45 14.12 -4.54
C THR A 63 -10.07 15.01 -3.35
N ARG A 64 -8.90 14.82 -2.74
CA ARG A 64 -8.48 15.62 -1.59
C ARG A 64 -8.17 17.04 -1.99
N HIS A 65 -8.62 17.96 -1.14
CA HIS A 65 -8.24 19.35 -1.20
C HIS A 65 -7.00 19.58 -0.33
N TYR A 66 -5.89 19.92 -0.96
CA TYR A 66 -4.64 20.26 -0.29
C TYR A 66 -4.55 21.78 -0.18
N THR A 67 -4.30 22.28 1.03
CA THR A 67 -4.18 23.71 1.32
C THR A 67 -2.99 23.97 2.22
N LYS A 68 -2.42 25.17 2.13
CA LYS A 68 -1.38 25.62 3.05
C LYS A 68 -1.99 25.84 4.45
N PRO A 69 -1.48 25.21 5.51
CA PRO A 69 -1.82 25.59 6.88
C PRO A 69 -1.39 27.02 7.21
N SER A 70 -1.89 27.56 8.32
CA SER A 70 -1.50 28.90 8.77
C SER A 70 -0.04 28.95 9.21
N ASP A 71 0.60 30.12 9.10
CA ASP A 71 1.99 30.31 9.55
C ASP A 71 2.18 29.92 11.03
N ALA A 72 1.18 30.14 11.89
CA ALA A 72 1.21 29.75 13.29
C ALA A 72 1.25 28.23 13.48
N GLU A 73 0.49 27.48 12.68
CA GLU A 73 0.54 26.01 12.69
C GLU A 73 1.88 25.52 12.14
N LEU A 74 2.36 26.09 11.04
CA LEU A 74 3.63 25.71 10.42
C LEU A 74 4.83 25.93 11.36
N ARG A 75 4.84 27.00 12.15
CA ARG A 75 5.89 27.23 13.16
C ARG A 75 5.87 26.20 14.29
N ARG A 76 4.74 25.54 14.54
CA ARG A 76 4.61 24.49 15.56
C ARG A 76 4.94 23.10 15.02
N THR A 77 4.66 22.85 13.75
CA THR A 77 4.73 21.50 13.15
C THR A 77 6.01 21.27 12.35
N LEU A 78 6.57 22.29 11.70
CA LEU A 78 7.77 22.15 10.89
C LEU A 78 9.03 22.17 11.78
N SER A 79 10.00 21.35 11.40
CA SER A 79 11.36 21.51 11.93
C SER A 79 11.97 22.83 11.44
N PRO A 80 12.97 23.40 12.15
CA PRO A 80 13.64 24.61 11.70
C PRO A 80 14.22 24.51 10.28
N LEU A 81 14.73 23.33 9.89
CA LEU A 81 15.24 23.09 8.54
C LEU A 81 14.11 23.03 7.51
N ALA A 82 13.03 22.30 7.80
CA ALA A 82 11.87 22.22 6.92
C ALA A 82 11.24 23.59 6.69
N TRP A 83 11.16 24.43 7.73
CA TRP A 83 10.73 25.83 7.60
C TRP A 83 11.64 26.61 6.65
N LYS A 84 12.96 26.64 6.90
CA LYS A 84 13.92 27.36 6.06
C LYS A 84 13.86 26.92 4.60
N VAL A 85 13.77 25.61 4.36
CA VAL A 85 13.67 25.06 3.01
C VAL A 85 12.36 25.47 2.37
N THR A 86 11.21 25.10 2.96
CA THR A 86 9.90 25.24 2.30
C THR A 86 9.41 26.69 2.22
N GLN A 87 9.69 27.51 3.23
CA GLN A 87 9.16 28.88 3.33
C GLN A 87 10.17 29.94 2.87
N GLU A 88 11.46 29.73 3.12
CA GLU A 88 12.53 30.73 2.86
C GLU A 88 13.39 30.38 1.64
N GLY A 89 13.16 29.23 0.99
CA GLY A 89 13.87 28.82 -0.22
C GLY A 89 15.30 28.35 0.02
N ALA A 90 15.61 27.90 1.25
CA ALA A 90 16.90 27.32 1.56
C ALA A 90 17.10 25.95 0.90
N THR A 91 18.36 25.50 0.83
CA THR A 91 18.73 24.16 0.38
C THR A 91 19.37 23.39 1.53
N GLU A 92 18.92 22.17 1.77
CA GLU A 92 19.50 21.28 2.79
C GLU A 92 20.87 20.74 2.34
N PRO A 93 21.76 20.31 3.26
CA PRO A 93 23.05 19.76 2.86
C PRO A 93 22.96 18.40 2.14
N ALA A 94 23.76 18.23 1.08
CA ALA A 94 23.94 16.97 0.37
C ALA A 94 24.36 15.83 1.31
N PHE A 95 23.85 14.62 1.08
CA PHE A 95 24.17 13.37 1.80
C PHE A 95 23.88 13.37 3.30
N LYS A 96 23.44 14.50 3.88
CA LYS A 96 23.10 14.67 5.29
C LYS A 96 21.60 14.92 5.45
N ASN A 97 20.81 14.12 4.74
CA ASN A 97 19.36 14.20 4.75
C ASN A 97 18.75 12.78 4.72
N PRO A 98 17.50 12.60 5.15
CA PRO A 98 16.94 11.27 5.35
C PRO A 98 16.49 10.56 4.06
N LEU A 99 16.21 11.28 2.97
CA LEU A 99 15.52 10.71 1.81
C LEU A 99 16.40 10.54 0.56
N TRP A 100 17.65 11.04 0.54
CA TRP A 100 18.51 10.88 -0.65
C TRP A 100 18.71 9.41 -1.04
N ASN A 101 19.02 8.53 -0.08
CA ASN A 101 19.22 7.09 -0.32
C ASN A 101 18.03 6.21 0.07
N HIS A 102 16.85 6.82 0.25
CA HIS A 102 15.65 6.08 0.60
C HIS A 102 14.99 5.53 -0.68
N HIS A 103 14.71 4.22 -0.73
CA HIS A 103 14.19 3.54 -1.93
C HIS A 103 12.97 2.66 -1.67
N ALA A 104 12.34 2.77 -0.50
CA ALA A 104 11.12 2.02 -0.23
C ALA A 104 9.98 2.47 -1.17
N GLU A 105 9.09 1.54 -1.49
CA GLU A 105 7.96 1.78 -2.40
C GLU A 105 6.90 2.68 -1.73
N GLY A 106 6.55 3.80 -2.37
CA GLY A 106 5.57 4.73 -1.82
C GLY A 106 5.58 6.12 -2.47
N LEU A 107 4.88 7.05 -1.82
CA LEU A 107 4.77 8.45 -2.24
C LEU A 107 5.66 9.36 -1.41
N TYR A 108 6.13 10.43 -2.05
CA TYR A 108 6.76 11.57 -1.41
C TYR A 108 5.79 12.74 -1.49
N VAL A 109 5.29 13.16 -0.33
CA VAL A 109 4.28 14.20 -0.20
C VAL A 109 4.91 15.48 0.35
N ASP A 110 4.34 16.64 0.03
CA ASP A 110 4.71 17.93 0.61
C ASP A 110 4.59 17.87 2.14
N VAL A 111 5.66 18.19 2.86
CA VAL A 111 5.64 18.21 4.33
C VAL A 111 4.66 19.26 4.88
N VAL A 112 4.31 20.28 4.09
CA VAL A 112 3.45 21.40 4.48
C VAL A 112 1.96 21.08 4.27
N SER A 113 1.58 20.69 3.05
CA SER A 113 0.18 20.45 2.68
C SER A 113 -0.24 18.97 2.68
N GLY A 114 0.72 18.05 2.63
CA GLY A 114 0.48 16.64 2.35
C GLY A 114 0.15 16.35 0.88
N GLU A 115 0.27 17.33 -0.03
CA GLU A 115 0.06 17.12 -1.46
C GLU A 115 1.04 16.06 -2.01
N PRO A 116 0.58 15.01 -2.72
CA PRO A 116 1.46 14.07 -3.41
C PRO A 116 2.27 14.74 -4.51
N LEU A 117 3.60 14.66 -4.43
CA LEU A 117 4.51 15.34 -5.36
C LEU A 117 5.27 14.34 -6.24
N PHE A 118 5.86 13.31 -5.63
CA PHE A 118 6.70 12.34 -6.34
C PHE A 118 6.40 10.90 -5.90
N SER A 119 6.75 9.93 -6.76
CA SER A 119 6.64 8.51 -6.45
C SER A 119 8.03 7.87 -6.36
N SER A 120 8.15 6.79 -5.60
CA SER A 120 9.35 5.95 -5.61
C SER A 120 9.65 5.33 -6.98
N LEU A 121 8.64 5.20 -7.87
CA LEU A 121 8.82 4.62 -9.21
C LEU A 121 9.62 5.53 -10.15
N ASP A 122 9.59 6.84 -9.91
CA ASP A 122 10.32 7.83 -10.68
C ASP A 122 11.59 8.30 -9.94
N LYS A 123 11.84 7.77 -8.73
CA LYS A 123 13.05 8.07 -7.96
C LYS A 123 14.26 7.34 -8.55
N PHE A 124 15.39 8.02 -8.62
CA PHE A 124 16.66 7.43 -9.03
C PHE A 124 17.84 7.99 -8.22
N ASP A 125 18.98 7.28 -8.27
CA ASP A 125 20.23 7.79 -7.70
C ASP A 125 20.93 8.69 -8.72
N SER A 126 21.04 9.97 -8.39
CA SER A 126 21.73 10.98 -9.22
C SER A 126 23.16 11.26 -8.75
N HIS A 127 23.59 10.63 -7.64
CA HIS A 127 24.85 10.87 -6.96
C HIS A 127 25.07 12.31 -6.47
N THR A 128 24.01 13.14 -6.43
CA THR A 128 24.11 14.52 -5.93
C THR A 128 23.96 14.62 -4.41
N GLY A 129 23.40 13.59 -3.78
CA GLY A 129 23.13 13.58 -2.34
C GLY A 129 21.78 14.19 -1.94
N TRP A 130 20.87 14.39 -2.89
CA TRP A 130 19.46 14.76 -2.65
C TRP A 130 18.52 13.76 -3.33
N PRO A 131 17.32 13.53 -2.80
CA PRO A 131 16.32 12.71 -3.49
C PRO A 131 16.03 13.31 -4.88
N SER A 132 16.15 12.47 -5.90
CA SER A 132 16.06 12.87 -7.30
C SER A 132 15.00 12.05 -8.01
N PHE A 133 14.16 12.73 -8.81
CA PHE A 133 13.05 12.12 -9.54
C PHE A 133 13.07 12.53 -11.01
N THR A 134 12.58 11.67 -11.89
CA THR A 134 12.51 11.96 -13.34
C THR A 134 11.30 12.80 -13.72
N ARG A 135 10.25 12.78 -12.90
CA ARG A 135 8.99 13.55 -13.05
C ARG A 135 8.16 13.54 -11.74
N PRO A 136 7.24 14.50 -11.57
CA PRO A 136 6.22 14.45 -10.53
C PRO A 136 5.17 13.35 -10.81
N VAL A 137 4.38 12.99 -9.78
CA VAL A 137 3.24 12.07 -9.93
C VAL A 137 2.11 12.66 -10.80
N ASP A 138 2.00 13.98 -10.80
CA ASP A 138 1.08 14.77 -11.60
C ASP A 138 1.69 16.17 -11.80
N SER A 139 1.88 16.58 -13.06
CA SER A 139 2.46 17.88 -13.39
C SER A 139 1.61 19.06 -12.91
N ALA A 140 0.31 18.87 -12.68
CA ALA A 140 -0.57 19.93 -12.15
C ALA A 140 -0.26 20.29 -10.68
N ARG A 141 0.47 19.43 -9.96
CA ARG A 141 0.77 19.57 -8.51
C ARG A 141 2.09 20.27 -8.23
N VAL A 142 2.89 20.52 -9.24
CA VAL A 142 4.14 21.28 -9.13
C VAL A 142 4.08 22.54 -9.99
N VAL A 143 4.75 23.59 -9.53
CA VAL A 143 4.93 24.84 -10.26
C VAL A 143 6.40 25.00 -10.53
N GLU A 144 6.74 25.15 -11.81
CA GLU A 144 8.09 25.48 -12.26
C GLU A 144 8.21 27.00 -12.39
N LYS A 145 9.20 27.58 -11.72
CA LYS A 145 9.41 29.02 -11.67
C LYS A 145 10.86 29.33 -12.03
N ARG A 146 11.05 30.30 -12.92
CA ARG A 146 12.41 30.80 -13.21
C ARG A 146 13.04 31.40 -11.96
N ASP A 147 14.25 30.96 -11.66
CA ASP A 147 15.08 31.41 -10.55
C ASP A 147 16.40 31.94 -11.12
N ALA A 148 16.58 33.27 -11.08
CA ALA A 148 17.80 33.96 -11.49
C ALA A 148 18.66 34.43 -10.28
N SER A 149 18.36 33.90 -9.08
CA SER A 149 19.10 34.26 -7.88
C SER A 149 20.55 33.75 -7.94
N LEU A 150 21.43 34.39 -7.17
CA LEU A 150 22.86 34.04 -7.08
C LEU A 150 23.60 34.05 -8.43
N GLY A 151 23.08 34.77 -9.43
CA GLY A 151 23.69 34.86 -10.76
C GLY A 151 23.59 33.57 -11.59
N MET A 152 22.74 32.63 -11.20
CA MET A 152 22.51 31.37 -11.90
C MET A 152 21.12 31.35 -12.52
N GLU A 153 21.00 30.81 -13.73
CA GLU A 153 19.70 30.54 -14.35
C GLU A 153 19.26 29.11 -14.00
N ARG A 154 18.26 29.01 -13.12
CA ARG A 154 17.70 27.74 -12.68
C ARG A 154 16.18 27.76 -12.81
N VAL A 155 15.59 26.59 -12.74
CA VAL A 155 14.13 26.44 -12.66
C VAL A 155 13.81 25.85 -11.30
N GLU A 156 13.26 26.67 -10.43
CA GLU A 156 12.75 26.30 -9.11
C GLU A 156 11.49 25.46 -9.26
N VAL A 157 11.35 24.44 -8.41
CA VAL A 157 10.16 23.61 -8.31
C VAL A 157 9.47 23.92 -6.97
N ARG A 158 8.17 24.25 -7.02
CA ARG A 158 7.34 24.52 -5.84
C ARG A 158 6.10 23.63 -5.81
N SER A 159 5.59 23.29 -4.62
CA SER A 159 4.29 22.61 -4.52
C SER A 159 3.16 23.55 -4.89
N LYS A 160 2.12 23.06 -5.57
CA LYS A 160 1.00 23.89 -6.03
C LYS A 160 0.14 24.36 -4.86
N ALA A 161 -0.17 23.45 -3.92
CA ALA A 161 -1.11 23.70 -2.83
C ALA A 161 -0.56 24.61 -1.73
N ALA A 162 0.71 24.45 -1.36
CA ALA A 162 1.33 25.22 -0.28
C ALA A 162 2.34 26.27 -0.74
N ASN A 163 2.68 26.30 -2.04
CA ASN A 163 3.77 27.10 -2.55
C ASN A 163 5.09 26.80 -1.79
N SER A 164 5.32 25.55 -1.35
CA SER A 164 6.56 25.15 -0.68
C SER A 164 7.70 25.15 -1.69
N HIS A 165 8.85 25.76 -1.37
CA HIS A 165 10.07 25.52 -2.14
C HIS A 165 10.49 24.05 -1.97
N LEU A 166 10.59 23.32 -3.07
CA LEU A 166 10.95 21.91 -3.07
C LEU A 166 12.42 21.72 -3.47
N GLY A 167 12.86 22.42 -4.51
CA GLY A 167 14.21 22.30 -5.06
C GLY A 167 14.27 22.86 -6.47
N HIS A 168 15.03 22.21 -7.35
CA HIS A 168 15.25 22.66 -8.73
C HIS A 168 15.22 21.50 -9.72
N ILE A 169 14.87 21.83 -10.97
CA ILE A 169 14.93 20.89 -12.10
C ILE A 169 16.17 21.15 -12.96
N PHE A 170 16.78 20.06 -13.41
CA PHE A 170 17.99 20.05 -14.24
C PHE A 170 17.76 19.17 -15.48
N GLY A 171 18.43 19.50 -16.60
CA GLY A 171 18.34 18.77 -17.87
C GLY A 171 19.33 17.60 -18.02
N ASP A 172 19.87 17.11 -16.91
CA ASP A 172 20.87 16.04 -16.84
C ASP A 172 20.29 14.73 -16.26
N GLY A 173 18.96 14.57 -16.31
CA GLY A 173 18.29 13.36 -15.85
C GLY A 173 18.45 12.18 -16.83
N PRO A 174 18.09 10.97 -16.40
CA PRO A 174 18.07 9.81 -17.28
C PRO A 174 16.95 9.91 -18.34
N ALA A 175 17.08 9.13 -19.41
CA ALA A 175 15.99 8.91 -20.34
C ALA A 175 14.75 8.31 -19.61
N PRO A 176 13.52 8.56 -20.07
CA PRO A 176 13.17 9.27 -21.31
C PRO A 176 12.95 10.77 -21.15
N THR A 177 12.81 11.29 -19.93
CA THR A 177 12.49 12.71 -19.72
C THR A 177 13.72 13.60 -19.87
N HIS A 178 14.91 13.07 -19.58
CA HIS A 178 16.14 13.84 -19.42
C HIS A 178 16.07 14.91 -18.33
N LEU A 179 15.06 14.83 -17.46
CA LEU A 179 14.83 15.78 -16.39
C LEU A 179 15.20 15.15 -15.05
N ARG A 180 15.86 15.93 -14.21
CA ARG A 180 16.16 15.59 -12.82
C ARG A 180 15.54 16.63 -11.91
N TYR A 181 14.43 16.26 -11.28
CA TYR A 181 13.86 16.98 -10.15
C TYR A 181 14.71 16.68 -8.92
N CYS A 182 15.59 17.60 -8.54
CA CYS A 182 16.48 17.48 -7.39
C CYS A 182 15.84 18.19 -6.20
N ILE A 183 15.33 17.43 -5.23
CA ILE A 183 14.40 17.91 -4.22
C ILE A 183 15.03 17.83 -2.83
N ASN A 184 14.69 18.77 -1.96
CA ASN A 184 15.08 18.73 -0.55
C ASN A 184 14.20 17.71 0.20
N SER A 185 14.82 16.77 0.90
CA SER A 185 14.16 15.86 1.84
C SER A 185 13.41 16.62 2.92
N ALA A 186 13.94 17.74 3.41
CA ALA A 186 13.27 18.59 4.39
C ALA A 186 11.94 19.20 3.89
N ALA A 187 11.68 19.19 2.58
CA ALA A 187 10.40 19.58 2.00
C ALA A 187 9.43 18.40 1.81
N LEU A 188 9.89 17.17 2.06
CA LEU A 188 9.16 15.94 1.77
C LEU A 188 8.89 15.12 3.03
N ARG A 189 7.76 14.41 3.00
CA ARG A 189 7.48 13.30 3.88
C ARG A 189 7.22 12.06 3.04
N PHE A 190 7.83 10.94 3.41
CA PHE A 190 7.57 9.67 2.73
C PHE A 190 6.34 8.97 3.33
N VAL A 191 5.51 8.39 2.47
CA VAL A 191 4.37 7.54 2.81
C VAL A 191 4.55 6.20 2.13
N SER A 192 4.72 5.13 2.91
CA SER A 192 4.85 3.76 2.39
C SER A 192 3.63 3.37 1.57
N VAL A 193 3.82 2.59 0.51
CA VAL A 193 2.73 2.02 -0.29
C VAL A 193 1.72 1.22 0.55
N ASN A 194 2.17 0.63 1.66
CA ASN A 194 1.32 -0.09 2.61
C ASN A 194 0.44 0.84 3.46
N ASP A 195 0.85 2.10 3.62
CA ASP A 195 0.16 3.10 4.43
C ASP A 195 -0.64 4.10 3.58
N LEU A 196 -0.55 4.05 2.25
CA LEU A 196 -1.26 5.00 1.37
C LEU A 196 -2.76 5.05 1.65
N ALA A 197 -3.44 3.90 1.70
CA ALA A 197 -4.87 3.90 2.01
C ALA A 197 -5.16 4.45 3.41
N LYS A 198 -4.33 4.08 4.40
CA LYS A 198 -4.44 4.52 5.80
C LYS A 198 -4.28 6.03 5.95
N GLU A 199 -3.35 6.62 5.20
CA GLU A 199 -3.06 8.05 5.26
C GLU A 199 -3.89 8.89 4.28
N GLY A 200 -4.93 8.30 3.66
CA GLY A 200 -5.84 9.00 2.77
C GLY A 200 -5.30 9.23 1.37
N TYR A 201 -4.28 8.49 0.95
CA TYR A 201 -3.73 8.47 -0.42
C TYR A 201 -4.15 7.20 -1.18
N GLY A 202 -5.22 6.53 -0.76
CA GLY A 202 -5.68 5.27 -1.38
C GLY A 202 -5.94 5.37 -2.89
N ALA A 203 -6.33 6.56 -3.38
CA ALA A 203 -6.49 6.82 -4.82
C ALA A 203 -5.21 6.55 -5.63
N TRP A 204 -4.03 6.61 -4.99
CA TRP A 204 -2.72 6.40 -5.61
C TRP A 204 -2.24 4.95 -5.60
N LEU A 205 -2.94 4.03 -4.94
CA LEU A 205 -2.60 2.59 -4.95
C LEU A 205 -2.44 1.99 -6.37
N PRO A 206 -3.28 2.35 -7.37
CA PRO A 206 -3.12 1.86 -8.75
C PRO A 206 -1.78 2.21 -9.40
N LEU A 207 -1.14 3.31 -8.97
CA LEU A 207 0.19 3.67 -9.47
C LEU A 207 1.21 2.57 -9.17
N PHE A 208 1.02 1.85 -8.06
CA PHE A 208 1.86 0.75 -7.57
C PHE A 208 1.30 -0.63 -7.92
N GLY A 209 0.39 -0.72 -8.90
CA GLY A 209 -0.23 -1.98 -9.30
C GLY A 209 -1.18 -2.58 -8.25
N ARG A 210 -1.61 -1.79 -7.26
CA ARG A 210 -2.54 -2.22 -6.21
C ARG A 210 -3.94 -1.67 -6.51
N PRO A 211 -5.02 -2.43 -6.21
CA PRO A 211 -6.37 -1.93 -6.44
C PRO A 211 -6.62 -0.65 -5.64
N ALA A 212 -7.16 0.39 -6.29
CA ALA A 212 -7.70 1.53 -5.56
C ALA A 212 -8.84 1.05 -4.66
N PRO A 213 -9.02 1.64 -3.46
CA PRO A 213 -10.24 1.47 -2.70
C PRO A 213 -11.40 1.90 -3.60
N ALA A 214 -12.48 1.11 -3.65
CA ALA A 214 -13.69 1.51 -4.36
C ALA A 214 -14.08 2.93 -3.94
N ALA A 215 -14.31 3.81 -4.92
CA ALA A 215 -14.53 5.24 -4.72
C ALA A 215 -15.49 5.47 -3.55
N ALA A 216 -14.95 5.98 -2.44
CA ALA A 216 -15.73 6.28 -1.26
C ALA A 216 -16.71 7.40 -1.62
N SER A 217 -18.00 7.07 -1.72
CA SER A 217 -19.06 8.07 -1.70
C SER A 217 -18.86 8.97 -0.48
N LYS A 218 -18.89 10.28 -0.68
CA LYS A 218 -18.88 11.34 0.34
C LYS A 218 -19.30 10.81 1.72
N ARG A 219 -18.35 10.59 2.62
CA ARG A 219 -18.64 10.29 4.03
C ARG A 219 -18.13 11.41 4.92
N ASP A 220 -19.03 11.80 5.79
CA ASP A 220 -18.99 12.86 6.78
C ASP A 220 -17.75 12.76 7.67
N THR A 221 -16.99 13.86 7.80
CA THR A 221 -15.73 13.96 8.55
C THR A 221 -15.93 14.09 10.06
N SER A 222 -17.04 13.56 10.59
CA SER A 222 -17.42 13.62 12.01
C SER A 222 -17.37 12.26 12.71
N SER A 223 -17.05 11.16 12.01
CA SER A 223 -16.89 9.83 12.63
C SER A 223 -15.42 9.45 12.78
N PRO A 224 -14.98 8.99 13.97
CA PRO A 224 -13.61 8.52 14.16
C PRO A 224 -13.31 7.36 13.20
N PHE A 225 -12.12 7.35 12.60
CA PHE A 225 -11.62 6.23 11.82
C PHE A 225 -11.38 5.08 12.81
N THR A 226 -12.34 4.17 12.94
CA THR A 226 -12.24 3.00 13.80
C THR A 226 -12.18 1.73 12.95
N GLU A 227 -11.49 0.72 13.46
CA GLU A 227 -11.47 -0.62 12.90
C GLU A 227 -12.07 -1.59 13.92
N THR A 228 -12.73 -2.64 13.44
CA THR A 228 -13.35 -3.67 14.29
C THR A 228 -12.58 -4.98 14.16
N ALA A 229 -12.37 -5.70 15.26
CA ALA A 229 -11.85 -7.07 15.29
C ALA A 229 -12.83 -7.99 16.06
N LEU A 230 -12.93 -9.25 15.63
CA LEU A 230 -13.70 -10.29 16.31
C LEU A 230 -12.72 -11.38 16.79
N LEU A 231 -12.50 -11.44 18.09
CA LEU A 231 -11.46 -12.25 18.72
C LEU A 231 -12.07 -13.28 19.68
N ALA A 232 -11.78 -14.56 19.47
CA ALA A 232 -12.16 -15.64 20.38
C ALA A 232 -10.90 -16.31 20.95
N GLY A 233 -10.82 -16.45 22.27
CA GLY A 233 -9.62 -16.96 22.94
C GLY A 233 -9.89 -17.78 24.20
N GLY A 234 -11.15 -18.09 24.51
CA GLY A 234 -11.55 -18.67 25.78
C GLY A 234 -12.81 -17.99 26.33
N CYS A 235 -12.97 -17.99 27.65
CA CYS A 235 -14.05 -17.28 28.31
C CYS A 235 -13.97 -15.78 27.99
N PHE A 236 -15.00 -15.24 27.34
CA PHE A 236 -14.99 -13.86 26.88
C PHE A 236 -14.91 -12.81 27.99
N TRP A 237 -15.20 -13.15 29.25
CA TRP A 237 -15.15 -12.22 30.39
C TRP A 237 -13.72 -11.77 30.66
N GLY A 238 -12.79 -12.72 30.75
CA GLY A 238 -11.37 -12.42 30.96
C GLY A 238 -10.72 -11.80 29.74
N MET A 239 -11.14 -12.21 28.53
CA MET A 239 -10.68 -11.57 27.29
C MET A 239 -11.12 -10.11 27.23
N GLU A 240 -12.39 -9.82 27.46
CA GLU A 240 -12.94 -8.47 27.42
C GLU A 240 -12.27 -7.52 28.41
N ASP A 241 -12.02 -8.00 29.64
CA ASP A 241 -11.36 -7.23 30.70
C ASP A 241 -9.91 -6.85 30.36
N LEU A 242 -9.17 -7.75 29.72
CA LEU A 242 -7.82 -7.44 29.23
C LEU A 242 -7.84 -6.54 28.00
N LEU A 243 -8.77 -6.77 27.06
CA LEU A 243 -8.86 -6.04 25.79
C LEU A 243 -9.24 -4.57 26.00
N ARG A 244 -10.20 -4.28 26.88
CA ARG A 244 -10.65 -2.89 27.16
C ARG A 244 -9.56 -2.00 27.73
N ALA A 245 -8.57 -2.58 28.40
CA ALA A 245 -7.46 -1.83 29.00
C ALA A 245 -6.35 -1.47 28.00
N ILE A 246 -6.41 -1.99 26.77
CA ILE A 246 -5.36 -1.77 25.76
C ILE A 246 -5.44 -0.33 25.22
N PRO A 247 -4.33 0.45 25.26
CA PRO A 247 -4.29 1.77 24.64
C PRO A 247 -4.65 1.73 23.15
N GLY A 248 -5.68 2.46 22.77
CA GLY A 248 -6.20 2.51 21.40
C GLY A 248 -7.48 1.69 21.17
N VAL A 249 -7.87 0.82 22.11
CA VAL A 249 -9.22 0.25 22.12
C VAL A 249 -10.21 1.34 22.56
N ILE A 250 -11.35 1.39 21.86
CA ILE A 250 -12.42 2.37 22.07
C ILE A 250 -13.63 1.69 22.72
N GLU A 251 -14.01 0.52 22.21
CA GLU A 251 -15.19 -0.22 22.66
C GLU A 251 -14.91 -1.72 22.62
N THR A 252 -15.49 -2.44 23.58
CA THR A 252 -15.54 -3.89 23.61
C THR A 252 -16.96 -4.35 23.87
N GLU A 253 -17.37 -5.42 23.22
CA GLU A 253 -18.65 -6.08 23.47
C GLU A 253 -18.50 -7.59 23.31
N VAL A 254 -19.04 -8.36 24.23
CA VAL A 254 -18.99 -9.83 24.18
C VAL A 254 -20.19 -10.41 23.46
N GLY A 255 -19.98 -11.54 22.78
CA GLY A 255 -21.03 -12.19 22.02
C GLY A 255 -20.60 -13.51 21.40
N TYR A 256 -21.40 -13.96 20.45
CA TYR A 256 -21.32 -15.28 19.83
C TYR A 256 -21.19 -15.15 18.31
N THR A 257 -20.24 -15.85 17.72
CA THR A 257 -20.11 -15.96 16.25
C THR A 257 -19.39 -17.24 15.82
N GLY A 258 -19.32 -17.50 14.52
CA GLY A 258 -18.58 -18.63 13.94
C GLY A 258 -19.29 -19.99 14.01
N GLY A 259 -20.55 -20.01 14.45
CA GLY A 259 -21.40 -21.20 14.48
C GLY A 259 -22.38 -21.29 13.31
N SER A 260 -23.30 -22.26 13.41
CA SER A 260 -24.30 -22.53 12.38
C SER A 260 -25.28 -21.37 12.20
N SER A 261 -25.54 -21.00 10.95
CA SER A 261 -26.54 -20.00 10.56
C SER A 261 -27.97 -20.42 10.88
N ALA A 262 -28.22 -21.70 11.19
CA ALA A 262 -29.53 -22.20 11.60
C ALA A 262 -30.01 -21.60 12.93
N LEU A 263 -29.09 -21.10 13.76
CA LEU A 263 -29.42 -20.40 15.01
C LEU A 263 -28.85 -18.97 14.94
N ALA A 264 -29.63 -18.07 14.34
CA ALA A 264 -29.22 -16.69 14.05
C ALA A 264 -29.07 -15.79 15.28
N LYS A 265 -29.66 -16.17 16.43
CA LYS A 265 -29.59 -15.44 17.70
C LYS A 265 -29.40 -16.43 18.87
N PRO A 266 -28.22 -17.06 18.99
CA PRO A 266 -27.97 -18.01 20.06
C PRO A 266 -27.99 -17.31 21.43
N THR A 267 -28.52 -17.99 22.44
CA THR A 267 -28.38 -17.59 23.85
C THR A 267 -27.16 -18.27 24.47
N TYR A 268 -26.72 -17.80 25.65
CA TYR A 268 -25.67 -18.46 26.42
C TYR A 268 -25.99 -19.94 26.66
N ARG A 269 -27.25 -20.28 26.95
CA ARG A 269 -27.70 -21.66 27.15
C ARG A 269 -27.50 -22.51 25.88
N ASP A 270 -27.73 -21.95 24.71
CA ASP A 270 -27.52 -22.65 23.45
C ASP A 270 -26.02 -22.86 23.20
N VAL A 271 -25.20 -21.81 23.37
CA VAL A 271 -23.75 -21.87 23.11
C VAL A 271 -23.03 -22.79 24.09
N SER A 272 -23.36 -22.71 25.38
CA SER A 272 -22.79 -23.57 26.43
C SER A 272 -23.09 -25.07 26.24
N SER A 273 -24.09 -25.42 25.42
CA SER A 273 -24.33 -26.81 25.02
C SER A 273 -23.24 -27.40 24.12
N GLY A 274 -22.42 -26.55 23.48
CA GLY A 274 -21.39 -26.92 22.50
C GLY A 274 -21.93 -27.32 21.12
N LYS A 275 -23.26 -27.36 20.92
CA LYS A 275 -23.89 -27.87 19.69
C LYS A 275 -24.07 -26.83 18.59
N THR A 276 -23.94 -25.54 18.91
CA THR A 276 -24.22 -24.46 17.96
C THR A 276 -23.05 -24.17 17.03
N GLY A 277 -21.83 -24.57 17.41
CA GLY A 277 -20.58 -24.22 16.73
C GLY A 277 -20.11 -22.78 16.99
N HIS A 278 -20.89 -21.96 17.68
CA HIS A 278 -20.49 -20.59 18.02
C HIS A 278 -19.31 -20.60 19.00
N ALA A 279 -18.43 -19.61 18.88
CA ALA A 279 -17.40 -19.28 19.86
C ALA A 279 -17.84 -18.08 20.69
N GLU A 280 -17.47 -18.08 21.97
CA GLU A 280 -17.41 -16.87 22.77
C GLU A 280 -16.37 -15.91 22.16
N THR A 281 -16.82 -14.72 21.82
CA THR A 281 -16.06 -13.77 20.99
C THR A 281 -16.20 -12.37 21.56
N VAL A 282 -15.12 -11.61 21.54
CA VAL A 282 -15.13 -10.17 21.84
C VAL A 282 -15.08 -9.39 20.53
N ARG A 283 -16.06 -8.52 20.31
CA ARG A 283 -16.02 -7.46 19.31
C ARG A 283 -15.26 -6.28 19.87
N VAL A 284 -14.13 -5.95 19.25
CA VAL A 284 -13.23 -4.87 19.68
C VAL A 284 -13.24 -3.78 18.62
N VAL A 285 -13.65 -2.58 18.98
CA VAL A 285 -13.52 -1.38 18.14
C VAL A 285 -12.30 -0.61 18.63
N PHE A 286 -11.38 -0.28 17.73
CA PHE A 286 -10.13 0.39 18.08
C PHE A 286 -9.76 1.48 17.07
N ASP A 287 -8.92 2.41 17.50
CA ASP A 287 -8.32 3.45 16.67
C ASP A 287 -7.04 2.89 16.01
N PRO A 288 -7.04 2.60 14.69
CA PRO A 288 -5.88 2.06 13.99
C PRO A 288 -4.73 3.07 13.82
N THR A 289 -4.91 4.33 14.22
CA THR A 289 -3.81 5.29 14.37
C THR A 289 -3.04 5.09 15.67
N ARG A 290 -3.66 4.50 16.70
CA ARG A 290 -3.06 4.23 18.02
C ARG A 290 -2.72 2.75 18.23
N LEU A 291 -3.48 1.83 17.64
CA LEU A 291 -3.32 0.38 17.78
C LEU A 291 -3.58 -0.30 16.44
N THR A 292 -2.56 -0.87 15.80
CA THR A 292 -2.78 -1.62 14.54
C THR A 292 -3.37 -3.00 14.83
N TYR A 293 -4.13 -3.57 13.89
CA TYR A 293 -4.63 -4.95 13.99
C TYR A 293 -3.48 -5.96 14.23
N GLU A 294 -2.35 -5.79 13.54
CA GLU A 294 -1.14 -6.60 13.76
C GLU A 294 -0.63 -6.53 15.21
N THR A 295 -0.56 -5.31 15.78
CA THR A 295 -0.15 -5.11 17.17
C THR A 295 -1.15 -5.69 18.15
N LEU A 296 -2.45 -5.52 17.90
CA LEU A 296 -3.53 -6.12 18.68
C LEU A 296 -3.39 -7.64 18.72
N LEU A 297 -3.05 -8.28 17.60
CA LEU A 297 -2.85 -9.72 17.55
C LEU A 297 -1.55 -10.16 18.27
N GLU A 298 -0.41 -9.61 17.86
CA GLU A 298 0.91 -10.10 18.26
C GLU A 298 1.28 -9.74 19.69
N ARG A 299 0.98 -8.51 20.14
CA ARG A 299 1.35 -8.04 21.47
C ARG A 299 0.32 -8.35 22.55
N TRP A 300 -0.92 -8.66 22.16
CA TRP A 300 -2.03 -8.83 23.08
C TRP A 300 -2.76 -10.15 22.92
N PHE A 301 -3.51 -10.35 21.83
CA PHE A 301 -4.39 -11.53 21.66
C PHE A 301 -3.65 -12.85 21.87
N PHE A 302 -2.51 -13.06 21.20
CA PHE A 302 -1.74 -14.30 21.32
C PHE A 302 -1.03 -14.47 22.66
N ARG A 303 -1.03 -13.46 23.54
CA ARG A 303 -0.42 -13.51 24.88
C ARG A 303 -1.44 -13.62 26.01
N MET A 304 -2.69 -13.19 25.79
CA MET A 304 -3.75 -13.23 26.81
C MET A 304 -4.43 -14.59 26.97
N HIS A 305 -4.21 -15.53 26.05
CA HIS A 305 -4.72 -16.91 26.15
C HIS A 305 -3.67 -17.95 25.73
N ASP A 306 -3.92 -19.25 25.93
CA ASP A 306 -3.09 -20.32 25.37
C ASP A 306 -3.62 -20.66 23.96
N PRO A 307 -2.94 -20.25 22.87
CA PRO A 307 -3.41 -20.45 21.52
C PRO A 307 -3.11 -21.88 21.01
N THR A 308 -2.62 -22.77 21.86
CA THR A 308 -2.22 -24.14 21.54
C THR A 308 -3.21 -25.19 22.07
N THR A 309 -4.18 -24.80 22.90
CA THR A 309 -5.23 -25.70 23.40
C THR A 309 -6.43 -25.75 22.46
N LEU A 310 -6.61 -26.89 21.79
CA LEU A 310 -7.75 -27.09 20.90
C LEU A 310 -9.05 -27.17 21.71
N ASN A 311 -10.04 -26.30 21.38
CA ASN A 311 -11.38 -26.28 21.99
C ASN A 311 -11.36 -26.23 23.53
N ARG A 312 -10.43 -25.46 24.09
CA ARG A 312 -10.27 -25.29 25.53
C ARG A 312 -9.48 -24.02 25.80
N GLN A 313 -9.80 -23.36 26.91
CA GLN A 313 -8.90 -22.41 27.53
C GLN A 313 -8.94 -22.57 29.05
N GLY A 314 -7.79 -22.88 29.66
CA GLY A 314 -7.73 -23.21 31.09
C GLY A 314 -8.70 -24.35 31.46
N ASN A 315 -9.58 -24.09 32.43
CA ASN A 315 -10.61 -25.04 32.87
C ASN A 315 -11.87 -25.03 32.00
N ASP A 316 -11.99 -24.08 31.07
CA ASP A 316 -13.15 -23.93 30.20
C ASP A 316 -12.97 -24.84 28.97
N VAL A 317 -13.72 -25.95 28.93
CA VAL A 317 -13.60 -26.99 27.90
C VAL A 317 -14.82 -26.98 27.00
N GLY A 318 -14.59 -26.84 25.69
CA GLY A 318 -15.65 -26.80 24.69
C GLY A 318 -15.25 -26.03 23.44
N THR A 319 -15.89 -26.35 22.31
CA THR A 319 -15.66 -25.67 21.03
C THR A 319 -15.97 -24.18 21.11
N GLN A 320 -16.85 -23.76 22.03
CA GLN A 320 -17.15 -22.37 22.30
C GLN A 320 -15.98 -21.58 22.90
N TYR A 321 -15.01 -22.25 23.51
CA TYR A 321 -13.82 -21.64 24.12
C TYR A 321 -12.57 -21.75 23.23
N ARG A 322 -12.74 -22.11 21.95
CA ARG A 322 -11.62 -22.24 21.02
C ARG A 322 -10.94 -20.90 20.75
N SER A 323 -9.64 -20.96 20.46
CA SER A 323 -8.92 -19.84 19.86
C SER A 323 -9.33 -19.66 18.39
N ALA A 324 -9.86 -18.50 18.04
CA ALA A 324 -10.24 -18.15 16.66
C ALA A 324 -10.17 -16.64 16.38
N LEU A 325 -9.86 -16.30 15.13
CA LEU A 325 -9.87 -14.97 14.55
C LEU A 325 -10.89 -14.94 13.41
N PHE A 326 -11.94 -14.15 13.59
CA PHE A 326 -13.02 -14.00 12.60
C PHE A 326 -12.76 -12.74 11.77
N TYR A 327 -12.11 -12.89 10.60
CA TYR A 327 -11.67 -11.75 9.82
C TYR A 327 -12.85 -11.06 9.10
N LEU A 328 -12.86 -9.72 9.13
CA LEU A 328 -13.86 -8.88 8.47
C LEU A 328 -13.40 -8.40 7.07
N SER A 329 -12.13 -8.63 6.73
CA SER A 329 -11.56 -8.27 5.43
C SER A 329 -10.38 -9.17 5.05
N ASP A 330 -10.02 -9.17 3.76
CA ASP A 330 -8.82 -9.86 3.27
C ASP A 330 -7.52 -9.26 3.83
N ALA A 331 -7.54 -7.99 4.24
CA ALA A 331 -6.40 -7.37 4.92
C ALA A 331 -6.21 -7.98 6.31
N GLN A 332 -7.29 -8.09 7.10
CA GLN A 332 -7.24 -8.76 8.40
C GLN A 332 -6.84 -10.22 8.26
N LYS A 333 -7.38 -10.95 7.28
CA LYS A 333 -6.98 -12.34 7.02
C LYS A 333 -5.47 -12.48 6.85
N ARG A 334 -4.87 -11.70 5.94
CA ARG A 334 -3.42 -11.75 5.66
C ARG A 334 -2.57 -11.40 6.88
N VAL A 335 -2.98 -10.38 7.64
CA VAL A 335 -2.28 -10.00 8.88
C VAL A 335 -2.40 -11.10 9.92
N ALA A 336 -3.59 -11.67 10.11
CA ALA A 336 -3.82 -12.77 11.03
C ALA A 336 -2.96 -14.01 10.69
N GLU A 337 -2.90 -14.39 9.41
CA GLU A 337 -2.08 -15.50 8.93
C GLU A 337 -0.58 -15.23 9.17
N THR A 338 -0.12 -14.02 8.88
CA THR A 338 1.27 -13.60 9.10
C THR A 338 1.64 -13.63 10.59
N VAL A 339 0.82 -13.02 11.45
CA VAL A 339 1.07 -12.99 12.90
C VAL A 339 1.01 -14.40 13.47
N LYS A 340 0.02 -15.21 13.11
CA LYS A 340 -0.09 -16.61 13.56
C LYS A 340 1.19 -17.38 13.22
N ALA A 341 1.71 -17.24 12.00
CA ALA A 341 2.95 -17.89 11.59
C ALA A 341 4.16 -17.43 12.42
N ARG A 342 4.28 -16.12 12.71
CA ARG A 342 5.35 -15.59 13.58
C ARG A 342 5.24 -16.11 15.02
N VAL A 343 4.03 -16.16 15.58
CA VAL A 343 3.78 -16.66 16.93
C VAL A 343 4.10 -18.15 17.03
N ASP A 344 3.69 -18.95 16.04
CA ASP A 344 3.98 -20.38 15.97
C ASP A 344 5.50 -20.65 15.87
N ALA A 345 6.21 -19.86 15.07
CA ALA A 345 7.66 -19.94 14.92
C ALA A 345 8.48 -19.31 16.08
N SER A 346 7.84 -18.66 17.04
CA SER A 346 8.52 -17.86 18.08
C SER A 346 9.28 -18.68 19.12
N GLY A 347 8.96 -19.97 19.25
CA GLY A 347 9.48 -20.84 20.32
C GLY A 347 8.93 -20.53 21.72
N LYS A 348 8.01 -19.56 21.85
CA LYS A 348 7.39 -19.20 23.15
C LYS A 348 6.31 -20.18 23.60
N TRP A 349 5.72 -20.90 22.66
CA TRP A 349 4.64 -21.84 22.91
C TRP A 349 5.14 -23.28 22.88
N PRO A 350 4.77 -24.13 23.86
CA PRO A 350 5.28 -25.50 23.94
C PRO A 350 4.67 -26.45 22.90
N ARG A 351 3.62 -26.01 22.21
CA ARG A 351 2.84 -26.78 21.22
C ARG A 351 2.47 -25.88 20.04
N PRO A 352 2.13 -26.46 18.87
CA PRO A 352 1.70 -25.67 17.73
C PRO A 352 0.45 -24.83 18.01
N VAL A 353 0.40 -23.64 17.40
CA VAL A 353 -0.73 -22.71 17.48
C VAL A 353 -1.91 -23.27 16.68
N VAL A 354 -3.01 -23.55 17.37
CA VAL A 354 -4.24 -24.13 16.81
C VAL A 354 -5.32 -23.09 16.50
N THR A 355 -5.03 -21.79 16.68
CA THR A 355 -5.94 -20.69 16.39
C THR A 355 -6.51 -20.78 14.98
N GLN A 356 -7.84 -20.78 14.88
CA GLN A 356 -8.55 -20.78 13.61
C GLN A 356 -8.56 -19.37 13.00
N ILE A 357 -8.45 -19.26 11.68
CA ILE A 357 -8.61 -18.00 10.94
C ILE A 357 -9.70 -18.22 9.91
N THR A 358 -10.89 -17.68 10.17
CA THR A 358 -12.09 -17.92 9.36
C THR A 358 -12.82 -16.61 9.07
N PRO A 359 -13.60 -16.52 7.99
CA PRO A 359 -14.38 -15.33 7.71
C PRO A 359 -15.39 -15.08 8.83
N ALA A 360 -15.61 -13.81 9.17
CA ALA A 360 -16.62 -13.41 10.11
C ALA A 360 -18.03 -13.78 9.62
N GLY A 361 -18.78 -14.47 10.48
CA GLY A 361 -20.22 -14.64 10.34
C GLY A 361 -20.98 -13.54 11.07
N PRO A 362 -22.31 -13.68 11.21
CA PRO A 362 -23.09 -12.80 12.08
C PRO A 362 -22.55 -12.82 13.51
N PHE A 363 -22.43 -11.65 14.13
CA PHE A 363 -22.12 -11.51 15.55
C PHE A 363 -23.44 -11.25 16.31
N THR A 364 -23.73 -12.09 17.30
CA THR A 364 -24.86 -11.90 18.20
C THR A 364 -24.33 -11.44 19.55
N PRO A 365 -24.66 -10.22 20.02
CA PRO A 365 -24.33 -9.78 21.37
C PRO A 365 -24.81 -10.79 22.41
N ALA A 366 -23.95 -11.07 23.40
CA ALA A 366 -24.35 -11.84 24.56
C ALA A 366 -25.26 -11.00 25.46
N GLU A 367 -25.96 -11.68 26.34
CA GLU A 367 -26.88 -11.09 27.31
C GLU A 367 -26.19 -10.03 28.19
N ASP A 368 -26.92 -9.00 28.63
CA ASP A 368 -26.37 -7.84 29.37
C ASP A 368 -25.58 -8.20 30.64
N TYR A 369 -25.86 -9.35 31.25
CA TYR A 369 -25.13 -9.83 32.42
C TYR A 369 -23.72 -10.34 32.08
N HIS A 370 -23.44 -10.68 30.81
CA HIS A 370 -22.10 -11.03 30.34
C HIS A 370 -21.26 -9.81 29.96
N GLN A 371 -21.89 -8.73 29.49
CA GLN A 371 -21.18 -7.48 29.15
C GLN A 371 -20.50 -6.90 30.39
N ASP A 372 -19.25 -6.47 30.28
CA ASP A 372 -18.50 -5.84 31.39
C ASP A 372 -18.45 -6.71 32.67
N TYR A 373 -18.54 -8.04 32.56
CA TYR A 373 -18.80 -8.90 33.72
C TYR A 373 -17.78 -8.70 34.86
N LEU A 374 -16.48 -8.62 34.54
CA LEU A 374 -15.42 -8.44 35.55
C LEU A 374 -15.33 -7.01 36.10
N VAL A 375 -15.84 -6.01 35.37
CA VAL A 375 -16.03 -4.66 35.92
C VAL A 375 -17.19 -4.64 36.91
N LYS A 376 -18.28 -5.34 36.60
CA LYS A 376 -19.45 -5.49 37.49
C LYS A 376 -19.14 -6.37 38.70
N ASN A 377 -18.23 -7.33 38.55
CA ASN A 377 -17.86 -8.32 39.57
C ASN A 377 -16.33 -8.36 39.77
N PRO A 378 -15.74 -7.36 40.46
CA PRO A 378 -14.31 -7.37 40.76
C PRO A 378 -13.92 -8.64 41.54
N GLY A 379 -12.95 -9.40 41.05
CA GLY A 379 -12.56 -10.70 41.61
C GLY A 379 -13.39 -11.89 41.10
N GLY A 380 -14.26 -11.68 40.11
CA GLY A 380 -14.95 -12.73 39.39
C GLY A 380 -14.00 -13.67 38.63
N TYR A 381 -14.54 -14.79 38.16
CA TYR A 381 -13.75 -15.82 37.49
C TYR A 381 -13.09 -15.31 36.20
N THR A 382 -11.79 -15.57 36.07
CA THR A 382 -11.04 -15.43 34.81
C THR A 382 -9.93 -16.46 34.74
N CYS A 383 -9.77 -17.08 33.58
CA CYS A 383 -8.62 -17.92 33.23
C CYS A 383 -7.58 -17.17 32.37
N HIS A 384 -7.78 -15.86 32.18
CA HIS A 384 -6.97 -15.02 31.31
C HIS A 384 -6.00 -14.14 32.10
N TYR A 385 -4.78 -14.05 31.59
CA TYR A 385 -3.71 -13.17 32.05
C TYR A 385 -2.69 -13.02 30.91
N MET A 386 -1.89 -11.95 30.97
CA MET A 386 -0.83 -11.73 29.97
C MET A 386 0.35 -12.67 30.22
N ARG A 387 0.73 -13.44 29.21
CA ARG A 387 1.90 -14.34 29.19
C ARG A 387 3.08 -13.67 28.48
N ASP A 388 4.29 -14.07 28.82
CA ASP A 388 5.53 -13.49 28.27
C ASP A 388 6.08 -14.21 27.03
#